data_AF-A0A370DFJ8-F1
#
_entry.id   AF-A0A370DFJ8-F1
#
_cell.length_a   1.000
_cell.length_b   1.000
_cell.length_c   1.000
_cell.angle_alpha   90.00
_cell.angle_beta   90.00
_cell.angle_gamma   90.00
#
_symmetry.space_group_name_H-M   'P 1'
#
loop_
_entity.id
_entity.type
_entity.pdbx_description
1 polymer ?
#
loop_
_entity_poly.entity_id
_entity_poly.type
_entity_poly.pdbx_seq_one_letter_code
_entity_poly.pdbx_strand_id
1 'polypeptide(L)' 'MEINLIRDTLFWCAVINIGLLIWWFLFFMLAHDWIYRMHSRWFSLSVERFDTVHYAGMALFKIGIFLFNLVPFIALSIAI' A
#
# COMPACT_ATOMS: atom_id res chain seq x y z
N MET A 1 25.52 -11.49 -9.36
CA MET A 1 25.49 -10.02 -9.34
C MET A 1 24.10 -9.51 -9.71
N GLU A 2 23.57 -9.83 -10.90
CA GLU A 2 22.22 -9.47 -11.33
C GLU A 2 21.10 -9.97 -10.39
N ILE A 3 21.16 -11.23 -9.95
CA ILE A 3 20.10 -11.78 -9.08
C ILE A 3 20.10 -11.11 -7.69
N ASN A 4 21.28 -10.76 -7.16
CA ASN A 4 21.39 -10.00 -5.91
C ASN A 4 20.80 -8.59 -6.07
N LEU A 5 21.04 -7.93 -7.21
CA LEU A 5 20.42 -6.64 -7.54
C LEU A 5 18.89 -6.74 -7.59
N ILE A 6 18.33 -7.78 -8.21
CA ILE A 6 16.89 -8.01 -8.26
C ILE A 6 16.34 -8.24 -6.84
N ARG A 7 16.99 -9.09 -6.04
CA ARG A 7 16.60 -9.35 -4.65
C ARG A 7 16.58 -8.07 -3.82
N ASP A 8 17.64 -7.27 -3.89
CA ASP A 8 17.77 -6.03 -3.12
C ASP A 8 16.76 -4.97 -3.62
N THR A 9 16.46 -4.95 -4.92
CA THR A 9 15.40 -4.10 -5.47
C THR A 9 14.03 -4.50 -4.93
N LEU A 10 13.68 -5.79 -4.94
CA LEU A 10 12.41 -6.29 -4.39
C LEU A 10 12.27 -5.98 -2.89
N PHE A 11 13.38 -6.05 -2.15
CA PHE A 11 13.41 -5.64 -0.74
C PHE A 11 13.05 -4.17 -0.57
N TRP A 12 13.74 -3.26 -1.28
CA TRP A 12 13.47 -1.83 -1.16
C TRP A 12 12.08 -1.45 -1.68
N CYS A 13 11.60 -2.11 -2.74
CA CYS A 13 10.22 -1.96 -3.19
C CYS A 13 9.22 -2.38 -2.11
N ALA A 14 9.46 -3.50 -1.40
CA ALA A 14 8.61 -3.90 -0.28
C ALA A 14 8.62 -2.85 0.85
N VAL A 15 9.80 -2.38 1.26
CA VAL A 15 9.95 -1.37 2.32
C VAL A 15 9.22 -0.07 1.96
N ILE A 16 9.45 0.46 0.76
CA ILE A 16 8.84 1.72 0.31
C ILE A 16 7.32 1.57 0.23
N ASN A 17 6.81 0.49 -0.38
CA ASN A 17 5.37 0.32 -0.51
C ASN A 17 4.69 0.06 0.84
N ILE A 18 5.33 -0.65 1.79
CA ILE A 18 4.81 -0.78 3.16
C ILE A 18 4.79 0.59 3.84
N GLY A 19 5.82 1.40 3.68
CA GLY A 19 5.86 2.77 4.19
C GLY A 19 4.72 3.63 3.63
N LEU A 20 4.45 3.55 2.33
CA LEU A 20 3.32 4.22 1.69
C LEU A 20 1.97 3.73 2.21
N LEU A 21 1.81 2.41 2.41
CA LEU A 21 0.59 1.84 2.98
C LEU A 21 0.36 2.31 4.41
N ILE A 22 1.41 2.35 5.24
CA ILE A 22 1.35 2.86 6.61
C ILE A 22 1.01 4.36 6.60
N TRP A 23 1.66 5.14 5.74
CA TRP A 23 1.35 6.56 5.59
C TRP A 23 -0.11 6.77 5.19
N TRP A 24 -0.62 6.03 4.20
CA TRP A 24 -2.02 6.09 3.79
C TRP A 24 -2.95 5.73 4.94
N PHE A 25 -2.68 4.62 5.65
CA PHE A 25 -3.46 4.20 6.80
C PHE A 25 -3.49 5.23 7.93
N LEU A 26 -2.31 5.77 8.31
CA LEU A 26 -2.21 6.77 9.37
C LEU A 26 -2.90 8.07 8.98
N PHE A 27 -2.74 8.51 7.73
CA PHE A 27 -3.39 9.71 7.24
C PHE A 27 -4.91 9.54 7.23
N PHE A 28 -5.39 8.38 6.75
CA PHE A 28 -6.81 8.04 6.78
C PHE A 28 -7.37 7.96 8.20
N MET A 29 -6.66 7.34 9.14
CA MET A 29 -7.10 7.19 10.53
C MET A 29 -7.08 8.53 11.30
N LEU A 30 -6.02 9.32 11.16
CA LEU A 30 -5.80 10.52 11.97
C LEU A 30 -6.46 11.77 11.39
N ALA A 31 -6.62 11.82 10.07
CA ALA A 31 -7.18 12.98 9.36
C ALA A 31 -8.47 12.65 8.60
N HIS A 32 -9.18 11.59 9.00
CA HIS A 32 -10.37 11.05 8.33
C HIS A 32 -11.35 12.13 7.85
N ASP A 33 -11.89 12.93 8.78
CA ASP A 33 -12.89 13.96 8.47
C ASP A 33 -12.36 15.04 7.51
N TRP A 34 -11.07 15.36 7.60
CA TRP A 34 -10.45 16.34 6.72
C TRP A 34 -10.34 15.79 5.29
N ILE A 35 -9.91 14.53 5.15
CA ILE A 35 -9.80 13.86 3.85
C ILE A 35 -11.19 13.68 3.23
N TYR A 36 -12.18 13.26 4.04
CA TYR A 36 -13.56 13.11 3.59
C TYR A 36 -14.12 14.45 3.06
N ARG A 37 -14.00 15.53 3.85
CA ARG A 37 -14.43 16.88 3.42
C ARG A 37 -13.71 17.38 2.18
N MET A 38 -12.44 17.03 2.01
CA MET A 38 -11.68 17.39 0.83
C MET A 38 -12.20 16.64 -0.40
N HIS A 39 -12.37 15.33 -0.32
CA HIS A 39 -12.84 14.50 -1.45
C HIS A 39 -14.30 14.78 -1.80
N SER A 40 -15.14 15.09 -0.80
CA SER A 40 -16.55 15.39 -1.01
C SER A 40 -16.79 16.69 -1.79
N ARG A 41 -15.77 17.55 -1.94
CA ARG A 41 -15.84 18.75 -2.80
C ARG A 41 -15.84 18.42 -4.28
N TRP A 42 -15.25 17.28 -4.67
CA TRP A 42 -15.18 16.85 -6.07
C TRP A 42 -16.17 15.73 -6.38
N PHE A 43 -16.54 14.92 -5.39
CA PHE A 43 -17.41 13.75 -5.59
C PHE A 43 -18.51 13.70 -4.52
N SER A 44 -19.74 13.35 -4.93
CA SER A 44 -20.80 13.04 -3.98
C SER A 44 -20.60 11.63 -3.43
N LEU A 45 -19.95 11.54 -2.27
CA LEU A 45 -19.65 10.29 -1.57
C LEU A 45 -20.32 10.31 -0.19
N SER A 46 -20.99 9.22 0.18
CA SER A 46 -21.34 9.00 1.59
C SER A 46 -20.09 8.59 2.37
N VAL A 47 -20.11 8.79 3.68
CA VAL A 47 -19.00 8.40 4.57
C VAL A 47 -18.72 6.90 4.45
N GLU A 48 -19.75 6.06 4.41
CA GLU A 48 -19.61 4.61 4.33
C GLU A 48 -18.94 4.18 3.02
N ARG A 49 -19.29 4.83 1.89
CA ARG A 49 -18.67 4.54 0.60
C ARG A 49 -17.22 5.02 0.56
N PHE A 50 -16.96 6.20 1.11
CA PHE A 50 -15.60 6.73 1.23
C PHE A 50 -14.71 5.77 2.04
N ASP A 51 -15.19 5.28 3.18
CA ASP A 51 -14.49 4.32 4.03
C ASP A 51 -14.26 3.00 3.32
N THR A 52 -15.29 2.48 2.66
CA THR A 52 -15.22 1.21 1.92
C THR A 52 -14.17 1.29 0.82
N VAL A 53 -14.13 2.39 0.05
CA VAL A 53 -13.16 2.58 -1.04
C VAL A 53 -11.73 2.65 -0.50
N HIS A 54 -11.50 3.40 0.58
CA HIS A 54 -10.17 3.51 1.18
C HIS A 54 -9.70 2.17 1.76
N TYR A 55 -10.57 1.48 2.49
CA TYR A 55 -10.26 0.18 3.05
C TYR A 55 -9.99 -0.87 1.96
N ALA A 56 -10.84 -0.93 0.93
CA ALA A 56 -10.64 -1.82 -0.20
C ALA A 56 -9.36 -1.48 -0.99
N GLY A 57 -9.07 -0.19 -1.18
CA GLY A 57 -7.84 0.29 -1.81
C GLY A 57 -6.60 -0.13 -1.04
N MET A 58 -6.58 0.06 0.29
CA MET A 58 -5.50 -0.40 1.17
C MET A 58 -5.36 -1.93 1.14
N ALA A 59 -6.46 -2.68 1.14
CA ALA A 59 -6.43 -4.13 1.05
C ALA A 59 -5.82 -4.61 -0.28
N LEU A 60 -6.27 -4.05 -1.41
CA LEU A 60 -5.72 -4.37 -2.72
C LEU A 60 -4.23 -4.00 -2.82
N PHE A 61 -3.86 -2.82 -2.34
CA PHE A 61 -2.47 -2.37 -2.33
C PHE A 61 -1.58 -3.29 -1.48
N LYS A 62 -2.06 -3.68 -0.28
CA LYS A 62 -1.38 -4.64 0.60
C LYS A 62 -1.17 -6.00 -0.08
N ILE A 63 -2.19 -6.51 -0.78
CA ILE A 63 -2.07 -7.76 -1.55
C ILE A 63 -1.04 -7.59 -2.67
N GLY A 64 -1.05 -6.46 -3.39
CA GLY A 64 -0.04 -6.16 -4.42
C GLY A 64 1.38 -6.15 -3.87
N ILE A 65 1.60 -5.58 -2.68
CA ILE A 65 2.90 -5.62 -2.00
C ILE A 65 3.36 -7.06 -1.78
N PHE A 66 2.46 -7.92 -1.29
CA PHE A 66 2.79 -9.32 -1.04
C PHE A 66 3.12 -10.07 -2.32
N LEU A 67 2.26 -9.98 -3.33
CA LEU A 67 2.41 -10.77 -4.56
C LEU A 67 3.60 -10.33 -5.41
N PHE A 68 3.87 -9.03 -5.50
CA PHE A 68 4.87 -8.50 -6.44
C PHE A 68 6.21 -8.13 -5.82
N ASN A 69 6.28 -7.98 -4.49
CA ASN A 69 7.53 -7.57 -3.82
C ASN A 69 7.97 -8.58 -2.76
N LEU A 70 7.13 -8.81 -1.74
CA LEU A 70 7.53 -9.59 -0.57
C LEU A 70 7.72 -11.08 -0.88
N VAL A 71 6.75 -11.71 -1.55
CA VAL A 71 6.83 -13.14 -1.91
C VAL A 71 8.01 -13.40 -2.86
N PRO A 72 8.22 -12.63 -3.94
CA PRO A 72 9.40 -12.79 -4.80
C PRO A 72 10.72 -12.56 -4.06
N PHE A 73 10.80 -11.56 -3.17
CA PHE A 73 11.98 -11.32 -2.33
C PHE A 73 12.31 -12.53 -1.45
N ILE A 74 11.31 -13.08 -0.76
CA ILE A 74 11.48 -14.27 0.10
C ILE A 74 11.90 -15.47 -0.75
N ALA A 75 11.25 -15.70 -1.89
CA ALA A 75 11.58 -16.80 -2.79
C ALA A 75 13.04 -16.74 -3.27
N LEU A 76 13.52 -15.57 -3.70
CA LEU A 76 14.92 -15.39 -4.08
C LEU A 76 15.88 -15.54 -2.89
N SER A 77 15.49 -15.10 -1.70
CA SER A 77 16.31 -15.24 -0.49
C SER A 77 16.45 -16.68 0.01
N ILE A 78 15.52 -17.56 -0.36
CA ILE A 78 15.58 -19.00 -0.08
C ILE A 78 16.38 -19.74 -1.17
N ALA A 79 16.25 -19.32 -2.42
CA ALA A 79 16.83 -20.00 -3.57
C ALA A 79 18.34 -19.74 -3.77
N ILE A 80 18.88 -18.68 -3.16
CA ILE A 80 20.26 -18.20 -3.32
C ILE A 80 20.99 -18.29 -1.98
#